data_AF-V6TJ09-F1
#
_entry.id   AF-V6TJ09-F1
#
_cell.length_a   1.000
_cell.length_b   1.000
_cell.length_c   1.000
_cell.angle_alpha   90.00
_cell.angle_beta   90.00
_cell.angle_gamma   90.00
#
_symmetry.space_group_name_H-M   'P 1'
#
loop_
_entity.id
_entity.type
_entity.pdbx_description
1 polymer ?
#
loop_
_entity_poly.entity_id
_entity_poly.type
_entity_poly.pdbx_seq_one_letter_code
_entity_poly.pdbx_strand_id
1 'polypeptide(L)'
;MIITVKITGLHPDTQMEDIIQFLKQAEDDLQVLRLDVSGLKSSRDSFPDHTVSTCPKGFCLATVQGTQSAVSRLSGCMLHNTPVAVTVLSVTSRMPDSECDPDPFSNLKGCAQARERTHNDRLRTDAEKIKAFFSKTNQASTKFFQDMSHKMKPAMEKIGDAFKNMGKRK
;
A
#
# COMPACT_ATOMS: atom_id res chain seq x y z
N MET A 1 -21.43 10.63 -0.61
CA MET A 1 -20.45 9.70 -1.22
C MET A 1 -19.43 9.36 -0.15
N ILE A 2 -18.99 8.11 -0.08
CA ILE A 2 -18.04 7.62 0.93
C ILE A 2 -16.71 7.39 0.23
N ILE A 3 -15.64 7.89 0.82
CA ILE A 3 -14.31 7.96 0.21
C ILE A 3 -13.32 7.39 1.21
N THR A 4 -12.53 6.41 0.80
CA THR A 4 -11.40 5.93 1.59
C THR A 4 -10.15 6.63 1.10
N VAL A 5 -9.41 7.26 2.01
CA VAL A 5 -8.23 8.06 1.73
C VAL A 5 -7.04 7.58 2.54
N LYS A 6 -5.86 7.68 1.95
CA LYS A 6 -4.58 7.51 2.64
C LYS A 6 -3.92 8.87 2.78
N ILE A 7 -3.64 9.27 4.02
CA ILE A 7 -2.90 10.49 4.33
C ILE A 7 -1.46 10.09 4.65
N THR A 8 -0.50 10.67 3.96
CA THR A 8 0.93 10.38 4.09
C THR A 8 1.70 11.67 4.36
N GLY A 9 2.93 11.54 4.86
CA GLY A 9 3.70 12.71 5.25
C GLY A 9 3.44 13.17 6.67
N LEU A 10 2.84 12.32 7.51
CA LEU A 10 2.48 12.65 8.87
C LEU A 10 3.72 12.64 9.78
N HIS A 11 3.79 13.60 10.69
CA HIS A 11 4.85 13.66 11.69
C HIS A 11 4.69 12.50 12.69
N PRO A 12 5.78 11.91 13.22
CA PRO A 12 5.70 10.82 14.21
C PRO A 12 4.91 11.15 15.49
N ASP A 13 4.78 12.44 15.80
CA ASP A 13 4.04 12.92 16.99
C ASP A 13 2.59 13.28 16.69
N THR A 14 2.17 13.23 15.43
CA THR A 14 0.77 13.45 15.02
C THR A 14 -0.15 12.50 15.78
N GLN A 15 -1.13 13.07 16.46
CA GLN A 15 -2.17 12.31 17.16
C GLN A 15 -3.43 12.13 16.28
N MET A 16 -4.32 11.26 16.74
CA MET A 16 -5.60 11.02 16.07
C MET A 16 -6.43 12.30 15.96
N GLU A 17 -6.43 13.11 17.02
CA GLU A 17 -7.17 14.36 17.13
C GLU A 17 -6.69 15.41 16.11
N ASP A 18 -5.37 15.47 15.88
CA ASP A 18 -4.77 16.36 14.88
C ASP A 18 -5.27 16.02 13.48
N ILE A 19 -5.38 14.72 13.18
CA ILE A 19 -5.87 14.23 11.88
C ILE A 19 -7.36 14.53 11.71
N ILE A 20 -8.14 14.39 12.78
CA ILE A 20 -9.57 14.75 12.75
C ILE A 20 -9.73 16.25 12.52
N GLN A 21 -8.96 17.10 13.22
CA GLN A 21 -8.99 18.55 13.02
C GLN A 21 -8.56 18.94 11.60
N PHE A 22 -7.53 18.27 11.07
CA PHE A 22 -7.08 18.45 9.70
C PHE A 22 -8.17 18.12 8.67
N LEU A 23 -8.84 16.97 8.82
CA LEU A 23 -9.93 16.59 7.92
C LEU A 23 -11.12 17.57 8.00
N LYS A 24 -11.35 18.17 9.17
CA LYS A 24 -12.36 19.23 9.36
C LYS A 24 -11.99 20.57 8.71
N GLN A 25 -10.74 20.80 8.28
CA GLN A 25 -10.38 21.99 7.51
C GLN A 25 -11.08 22.05 6.15
N ALA A 26 -11.60 20.92 5.65
CA ALA A 26 -12.44 20.90 4.47
C ALA A 26 -13.88 21.37 4.73
N GLU A 27 -14.17 21.90 5.93
CA GLU A 27 -15.47 22.42 6.38
C GLU A 27 -16.60 21.37 6.31
N ASP A 28 -17.86 21.81 6.16
CA ASP A 28 -19.07 20.97 6.13
C ASP A 28 -19.09 19.95 4.97
N ASP A 29 -18.09 19.98 4.07
CA ASP A 29 -17.99 19.06 2.95
C ASP A 29 -17.45 17.67 3.32
N LEU A 30 -16.90 17.48 4.53
CA LEU A 30 -16.35 16.19 4.99
C LEU A 30 -16.81 15.80 6.40
N GLN A 31 -17.47 14.64 6.49
CA GLN A 31 -17.74 13.94 7.74
C GLN A 31 -16.76 12.76 7.88
N VAL A 32 -15.99 12.73 8.97
CA VAL A 32 -15.11 11.59 9.27
C VAL A 32 -15.94 10.44 9.83
N LEU A 33 -15.87 9.27 9.19
CA LEU A 33 -16.63 8.09 9.60
C LEU A 33 -15.76 7.03 10.27
N ARG A 34 -14.53 6.84 9.80
CA ARG A 34 -13.56 5.91 10.39
C ARG A 34 -12.15 6.45 10.21
N LEU A 35 -11.29 6.20 11.19
CA LEU A 35 -9.88 6.58 11.15
C LEU A 35 -9.02 5.44 11.71
N ASP A 36 -7.99 5.06 10.95
CA ASP A 36 -6.98 4.06 11.33
C ASP A 36 -5.59 4.71 11.32
N VAL A 37 -5.01 4.80 12.51
CA VAL A 37 -3.70 5.40 12.80
C VAL A 37 -2.60 4.35 13.05
N SER A 38 -2.85 3.07 12.75
CA SER A 38 -1.86 2.00 12.87
C SER A 38 -0.56 2.31 12.11
N GLY A 39 -0.67 2.98 10.95
CA GLY A 39 0.46 3.42 10.14
C GLY A 39 1.34 4.50 10.80
N LEU A 40 0.87 5.20 11.84
CA LEU A 40 1.69 6.12 12.65
C LEU A 40 2.54 5.36 13.68
N LYS A 41 1.99 4.29 14.27
CA LYS A 41 2.66 3.50 15.31
C LYS A 41 3.82 2.68 14.73
N SER A 42 3.64 2.10 13.54
CA SER A 42 4.70 1.32 12.85
C SER A 42 5.98 2.10 12.57
N SER A 43 5.88 3.43 12.46
CA SER A 43 7.00 4.34 12.19
C SER A 43 7.82 4.69 13.43
N ARG A 44 7.28 4.49 14.65
CA ARG A 44 8.02 4.72 15.91
C ARG A 44 8.88 3.52 16.30
N ASP A 45 8.46 2.31 15.94
CA ASP A 45 9.11 1.06 16.32
C ASP A 45 10.12 0.55 15.26
N SER A 46 10.26 1.24 14.13
CA SER A 46 11.26 0.95 13.12
C SER A 46 12.56 1.69 13.43
N PHE A 47 13.66 0.94 13.57
CA PHE A 47 14.99 1.47 13.86
C PHE A 47 15.40 2.58 12.87
N PRO A 48 16.08 3.65 13.33
CA PRO A 48 16.52 4.72 12.46
C PRO A 48 17.68 4.20 11.59
N ASP A 49 17.40 3.92 10.32
CA ASP A 49 18.47 3.73 9.34
C ASP A 49 19.05 5.12 9.03
N HIS A 50 20.22 5.41 9.62
CA HIS A 50 20.82 6.75 9.72
C HIS A 50 21.35 7.34 8.40
N THR A 51 20.85 6.91 7.24
CA THR A 51 21.43 7.30 5.94
C THR A 51 20.52 8.12 5.04
N VAL A 52 19.30 8.47 5.46
CA VAL A 52 18.46 9.43 4.72
C VAL A 52 17.82 10.41 5.70
N SER A 53 18.19 11.69 5.60
CA SER A 53 17.56 12.82 6.29
C SER A 53 16.13 13.05 5.77
N THR A 54 15.24 12.11 6.03
CA THR A 54 13.80 12.28 5.85
C THR A 54 13.16 11.63 7.07
N CYS A 55 12.66 12.45 8.00
CA CYS A 55 11.91 11.97 9.16
C CYS A 55 10.92 10.89 8.72
N PRO A 56 10.80 9.77 9.46
CA PRO A 56 9.95 8.68 9.03
C PRO A 56 8.50 9.20 9.01
N LYS A 57 7.98 9.37 7.80
CA LYS A 57 6.68 9.96 7.54
C LYS A 57 5.63 8.88 7.71
N GLY A 58 4.90 8.94 8.81
CA GLY A 58 3.79 8.04 9.07
C GLY A 58 2.67 8.21 8.05
N PHE A 59 1.75 7.25 8.03
CA PHE A 59 0.51 7.35 7.27
C PHE A 59 -0.69 6.98 8.14
N CYS A 60 -1.86 7.46 7.75
CA CYS A 60 -3.13 7.00 8.30
C CYS A 60 -4.12 6.71 7.15
N LEU A 61 -5.11 5.88 7.46
CA LEU A 61 -6.24 5.61 6.57
C LEU A 61 -7.48 6.23 7.17
N ALA A 62 -8.24 6.98 6.38
CA ALA A 62 -9.50 7.56 6.81
C ALA A 62 -10.62 7.19 5.83
N THR A 63 -11.80 6.90 6.36
CA THR A 63 -13.04 6.81 5.59
C THR A 63 -13.85 8.04 5.91
N VAL A 64 -14.13 8.85 4.89
CA VAL A 64 -14.85 10.11 5.00
C VAL A 64 -16.08 10.09 4.10
N GLN A 65 -17.14 10.75 4.54
CA GLN A 65 -18.30 11.04 3.70
C GLN A 65 -18.22 12.48 3.21
N GLY A 66 -18.35 12.67 1.91
CA GLY A 66 -18.28 13.99 1.29
C GLY A 66 -17.96 13.95 -0.19
N THR A 67 -17.27 14.99 -0.69
CA THR A 67 -16.89 15.10 -2.11
C THR A 67 -15.41 14.82 -2.35
N GLN A 68 -15.08 14.28 -3.53
CA GLN A 68 -13.68 14.07 -3.92
C GLN A 68 -12.92 15.40 -4.06
N SER A 69 -13.61 16.47 -4.44
CA SER A 69 -13.06 17.82 -4.49
C SER A 69 -12.58 18.27 -3.11
N ALA A 70 -13.41 18.10 -2.08
CA ALA A 70 -13.06 18.45 -0.70
C ALA A 70 -11.83 17.68 -0.20
N VAL A 71 -11.76 16.37 -0.47
CA VAL A 71 -10.58 15.55 -0.16
C VAL A 71 -9.33 16.04 -0.89
N SER A 72 -9.46 16.40 -2.17
CA SER A 72 -8.32 16.81 -3.00
C SER A 72 -7.73 18.14 -2.54
N ARG A 73 -8.56 19.06 -2.02
CA ARG A 73 -8.11 20.34 -1.45
C ARG A 73 -7.20 20.19 -0.23
N LEU A 74 -7.32 19.09 0.51
CA LEU A 74 -6.50 18.81 1.69
C LEU A 74 -5.08 18.36 1.33
N SER A 75 -4.84 17.91 0.10
CA SER A 75 -3.49 17.51 -0.32
C SER A 75 -2.59 18.73 -0.46
N GLY A 76 -1.42 18.70 0.16
CA GLY A 76 -0.48 19.83 0.21
C GLY A 76 -0.68 20.78 1.38
N CYS A 77 -1.76 20.62 2.16
CA CYS A 77 -1.95 21.38 3.40
C CYS A 77 -0.90 21.00 4.46
N MET A 78 -0.64 21.92 5.38
CA MET A 78 0.37 21.74 6.42
C MET A 78 -0.26 21.14 7.67
N LEU A 79 0.33 20.05 8.18
CA LEU A 79 0.04 19.48 9.48
C LEU A 79 1.35 19.45 10.27
N HIS A 80 1.40 20.12 11.43
CA HIS A 80 2.63 20.27 12.23
C HIS A 80 3.83 20.73 11.38
N ASN A 81 3.63 21.78 10.57
CA ASN A 81 4.62 22.32 9.62
C ASN A 81 5.16 21.32 8.59
N THR A 82 4.49 20.19 8.38
CA THR A 82 4.84 19.20 7.36
C THR A 82 3.74 19.15 6.30
N PRO A 83 4.08 19.25 5.00
CA PRO A 83 3.08 19.09 3.95
C PRO A 83 2.63 17.64 3.89
N VAL A 84 1.31 17.43 3.97
CA VAL A 84 0.72 16.09 3.87
C VAL A 84 0.22 15.82 2.45
N ALA A 85 0.28 14.56 2.03
CA ALA A 85 -0.27 14.14 0.75
C ALA A 85 -1.47 13.22 1.00
N VAL A 86 -2.59 13.55 0.35
CA VAL A 86 -3.85 12.79 0.46
C VAL A 86 -4.09 12.04 -0.85
N THR A 87 -4.18 10.71 -0.75
CA THR A 87 -4.45 9.82 -1.89
C THR A 87 -5.81 9.17 -1.71
N VAL A 88 -6.70 9.32 -2.69
CA VAL A 88 -7.98 8.59 -2.73
C VAL A 88 -7.71 7.15 -3.11
N LEU A 89 -8.11 6.20 -2.26
CA LEU A 89 -7.97 4.77 -2.50
C LEU A 89 -9.23 4.17 -3.13
N SER A 90 -10.41 4.60 -2.66
CA SER A 90 -11.69 4.10 -3.17
C SER A 90 -12.81 5.11 -2.96
N VAL A 91 -13.84 5.01 -3.78
CA VAL A 91 -15.06 5.81 -3.72
C VAL A 91 -16.25 4.88 -3.83
N THR A 92 -17.14 4.92 -2.84
CA THR A 92 -18.32 4.05 -2.73
C THR A 92 -19.57 4.86 -2.38
N SER A 93 -20.75 4.33 -2.72
CA SER A 93 -22.04 4.92 -2.34
C SER A 93 -22.56 4.41 -1.00
N ARG A 94 -22.02 3.28 -0.52
CA ARG A 94 -22.35 2.64 0.75
C ARG A 94 -21.12 2.57 1.64
N MET A 95 -21.34 2.62 2.95
CA MET A 95 -20.28 2.41 3.93
C MET A 95 -19.70 1.01 3.65
N PRO A 96 -18.37 0.83 3.51
CA PRO A 96 -17.82 -0.50 3.59
C PRO A 96 -18.28 -1.10 4.91
N ASP A 97 -19.06 -2.17 4.84
CA ASP A 97 -19.46 -2.91 6.03
C ASP A 97 -18.18 -3.22 6.80
N SER A 98 -18.15 -2.86 8.08
CA SER A 98 -17.04 -3.20 8.97
C SER A 98 -17.08 -4.69 9.30
N GLU A 99 -17.05 -5.53 8.28
CA GLU A 99 -16.73 -6.94 8.44
C GLU A 99 -15.21 -7.04 8.37
N CYS A 100 -14.57 -6.92 9.55
CA CYS A 100 -13.67 -8.01 9.87
C CYS A 100 -14.57 -9.24 9.83
N ASP A 101 -14.40 -10.11 8.85
CA ASP A 101 -14.96 -11.45 8.87
C ASP A 101 -14.08 -12.30 9.78
N PRO A 102 -14.49 -12.65 11.03
CA PRO A 102 -14.00 -13.86 11.62
C PRO A 102 -14.84 -14.99 11.03
N ASP A 103 -14.23 -15.72 10.11
CA ASP A 103 -14.76 -16.94 9.49
C ASP A 103 -15.98 -16.81 8.56
N PRO A 104 -15.81 -17.09 7.24
CA PRO A 104 -16.92 -17.19 6.29
C PRO A 104 -17.82 -18.42 6.50
N PHE A 105 -17.63 -19.17 7.61
CA PHE A 105 -18.39 -20.36 7.96
C PHE A 105 -19.34 -20.19 9.16
N SER A 106 -19.51 -18.97 9.69
CA SER A 106 -20.34 -18.74 10.89
C SER A 106 -21.86 -18.96 10.69
N ASN A 107 -22.35 -19.04 9.45
CA ASN A 107 -23.79 -19.16 9.14
C ASN A 107 -24.29 -20.59 8.87
N LEU A 108 -23.50 -21.64 9.13
CA LEU A 108 -23.98 -23.03 9.04
C LEU A 108 -24.09 -23.69 10.42
N LYS A 109 -25.00 -23.18 11.25
CA LYS A 109 -25.56 -23.97 12.37
C LYS A 109 -26.84 -24.66 11.92
N GLY A 110 -26.65 -25.85 11.35
CA GLY A 110 -27.70 -26.85 11.12
C GLY A 110 -27.08 -28.23 10.92
N CYS A 111 -27.16 -29.06 11.96
CA CYS A 111 -26.87 -30.50 12.00
C CYS A 111 -25.41 -31.01 11.89
N ALA A 112 -24.89 -31.39 13.07
CA ALA A 112 -24.28 -32.68 13.38
C ALA A 112 -23.18 -33.26 12.46
N GLN A 113 -21.94 -33.11 12.93
CA GLN A 113 -20.93 -34.17 13.13
C GLN A 113 -20.71 -35.21 12.01
N ALA A 114 -19.60 -35.10 11.26
CA ALA A 114 -18.78 -36.26 10.84
C ALA A 114 -17.41 -35.87 10.25
N ARG A 115 -16.35 -36.25 10.98
CA ARG A 115 -15.01 -36.71 10.52
C ARG A 115 -14.04 -35.72 9.86
N GLU A 116 -13.08 -35.29 10.68
CA GLU A 116 -11.86 -34.52 10.47
C GLU A 116 -10.78 -35.15 9.54
N ARG A 117 -11.11 -35.84 8.44
CA ARG A 117 -10.08 -36.47 7.58
C ARG A 117 -9.88 -35.87 6.18
N THR A 118 -10.72 -34.96 5.73
CA THR A 118 -10.68 -34.43 4.35
C THR A 118 -10.11 -33.01 4.21
N HIS A 119 -9.81 -32.32 5.32
CA HIS A 119 -9.40 -30.91 5.29
C HIS A 119 -7.91 -30.71 4.96
N ASN A 120 -7.04 -31.66 5.31
CA ASN A 120 -5.61 -31.53 5.06
C ASN A 120 -5.24 -31.71 3.58
N ASP A 121 -5.94 -32.56 2.83
CA ASP A 121 -5.65 -32.76 1.40
C ASP A 121 -6.04 -31.57 0.54
N ARG A 122 -7.13 -30.86 0.87
CA ARG A 122 -7.52 -29.63 0.14
C ARG A 122 -6.53 -28.49 0.36
N LEU A 123 -6.12 -28.25 1.60
CA LEU A 123 -5.12 -27.21 1.92
C LEU A 123 -3.77 -27.48 1.26
N ARG A 124 -3.37 -28.76 1.20
CA ARG A 124 -2.12 -29.16 0.55
C ARG A 124 -2.18 -29.00 -0.97
N THR A 125 -3.31 -29.32 -1.58
CA THR A 125 -3.54 -29.14 -3.02
C THR A 125 -3.54 -27.66 -3.42
N ASP A 126 -4.14 -26.79 -2.62
CA ASP A 126 -4.18 -25.36 -2.93
C ASP A 126 -2.82 -24.67 -2.70
N ALA A 127 -2.05 -25.10 -1.69
CA ALA A 127 -0.66 -24.66 -1.52
C ALA A 127 0.23 -25.05 -2.72
N GLU A 128 0.05 -26.24 -3.29
CA GLU A 128 0.79 -26.67 -4.48
C GLU A 128 0.38 -25.89 -5.74
N LYS A 129 -0.91 -25.55 -5.90
CA LYS A 129 -1.38 -24.69 -7.00
C LYS A 129 -0.80 -23.27 -6.89
N ILE A 130 -0.78 -22.70 -5.70
CA ILE A 130 -0.19 -21.37 -5.45
C ILE A 130 1.30 -21.40 -5.76
N LYS A 131 2.02 -22.44 -5.30
CA LYS A 131 3.45 -22.63 -5.58
C LYS A 131 3.73 -22.83 -7.08
N ALA A 132 2.86 -23.55 -7.79
CA ALA A 132 2.96 -23.73 -9.24
C ALA A 132 2.69 -22.42 -10.00
N PHE A 133 1.77 -21.58 -9.53
CA PHE A 133 1.49 -20.27 -10.10
C PHE A 133 2.70 -19.33 -9.95
N PHE A 134 3.27 -19.21 -8.75
CA PHE A 134 4.48 -18.40 -8.53
C PHE A 134 5.69 -18.93 -9.30
N SER A 135 5.84 -20.25 -9.44
CA SER A 135 6.92 -20.85 -10.21
C SER A 135 6.82 -20.54 -11.71
N LYS A 136 5.60 -20.56 -12.28
CA LYS A 136 5.36 -20.18 -13.69
C LYS A 136 5.60 -18.68 -13.93
N THR A 137 5.18 -17.83 -12.99
CA THR A 137 5.37 -16.37 -13.09
C THR A 137 6.84 -15.98 -12.96
N ASN A 138 7.61 -16.66 -12.10
CA ASN A 138 9.07 -16.48 -11.99
C ASN A 138 9.83 -16.96 -13.24
N GLN A 139 9.34 -18.00 -13.91
CA GLN A 139 9.99 -18.48 -15.14
C GLN A 139 9.77 -17.51 -16.31
N ALA A 140 8.59 -16.91 -16.41
CA ALA A 140 8.28 -15.92 -17.45
C ALA A 140 9.05 -14.61 -17.22
N SER A 141 9.14 -14.12 -15.97
CA SER A 141 9.88 -12.90 -15.64
C SER A 141 11.38 -13.08 -15.88
N THR A 142 11.97 -14.21 -15.48
CA THR A 142 13.40 -14.47 -15.67
C THR A 142 13.78 -14.50 -17.16
N LYS A 143 12.94 -15.12 -18.01
CA LYS A 143 13.16 -15.11 -19.47
C LYS A 143 13.06 -13.71 -20.06
N PHE A 144 12.11 -12.89 -19.62
CA PHE A 144 12.00 -11.50 -20.05
C PHE A 144 13.24 -10.66 -19.69
N PHE A 145 13.73 -10.80 -18.45
CA PHE A 145 14.94 -10.09 -18.02
C PHE A 145 16.21 -10.59 -18.72
N GLN A 146 16.33 -11.90 -18.99
CA GLN A 146 17.43 -12.45 -19.78
C GLN A 146 17.39 -11.97 -21.24
N ASP A 147 16.22 -11.94 -21.87
CA ASP A 147 16.05 -11.44 -23.24
C ASP A 147 16.39 -9.94 -23.34
N MET A 148 15.94 -9.14 -22.36
CA MET A 148 16.26 -7.71 -22.32
C MET A 148 17.74 -7.45 -22.06
N SER A 149 18.35 -8.21 -21.15
CA SER A 149 19.80 -8.13 -20.90
C SER A 149 20.61 -8.48 -22.15
N HIS A 150 20.23 -9.56 -22.85
CA HIS A 150 20.87 -9.92 -24.12
C HIS A 150 20.70 -8.87 -25.21
N LYS A 151 19.53 -8.22 -25.29
CA LYS A 151 19.29 -7.12 -26.25
C LYS A 151 20.04 -5.83 -25.89
N MET A 152 20.24 -5.55 -24.60
CA MET A 152 20.97 -4.36 -24.13
C MET A 152 22.49 -4.53 -24.14
N LYS A 153 23.00 -5.76 -24.12
CA LYS A 153 24.44 -6.03 -24.10
C LYS A 153 25.22 -5.37 -25.26
N PRO A 154 24.78 -5.42 -26.54
CA PRO A 154 25.45 -4.74 -27.65
C PRO A 154 25.42 -3.21 -27.52
N ALA A 155 24.37 -2.66 -26.90
CA ALA A 155 24.27 -1.22 -26.66
C ALA A 155 25.24 -0.78 -25.55
N MET A 156 25.34 -1.55 -24.47
CA MET A 156 26.30 -1.29 -23.39
C MET A 156 27.76 -1.44 -23.85
N GLU A 157 28.06 -2.42 -24.71
CA GLU A 157 29.39 -2.57 -25.31
C GLU A 157 29.75 -1.38 -26.21
N LYS A 158 28.83 -0.92 -27.07
CA LYS A 158 29.04 0.29 -27.90
C LYS A 158 29.25 1.55 -27.07
N ILE A 159 28.52 1.69 -25.95
CA ILE A 159 28.72 2.81 -25.01
C ILE A 159 30.11 2.70 -24.37
N GLY A 160 30.49 1.52 -23.87
CA GLY A 160 31.81 1.28 -23.28
C GLY A 160 32.97 1.56 -24.25
N ASP A 161 32.83 1.18 -25.52
CA ASP A 161 33.82 1.46 -26.56
C ASP A 161 33.88 2.95 -26.92
N ALA A 162 32.75 3.66 -26.93
CA ALA A 162 32.73 5.11 -27.10
C ALA A 162 33.49 5.82 -25.97
N PHE A 163 33.30 5.38 -24.71
CA PHE A 163 34.03 5.93 -23.56
C PHE A 163 35.53 5.60 -23.60
N LYS A 164 35.92 4.38 -24.00
CA LYS A 164 37.34 4.01 -24.15
C LYS A 164 38.04 4.80 -25.26
N ASN A 165 37.34 5.11 -26.35
CA ASN A 165 37.90 5.90 -27.44
C ASN A 165 38.00 7.40 -27.15
N MET A 166 37.15 7.94 -26.27
CA MET A 166 37.32 9.32 -25.77
C MET A 166 38.54 9.48 -24.87
N GLY A 167 38.90 8.46 -24.08
CA GLY A 167 40.08 8.49 -23.21
C GLY A 167 41.43 8.44 -23.92
N LYS A 168 41.46 8.09 -25.22
CA LYS A 168 42.69 7.99 -26.04
C LYS A 168 42.95 9.23 -26.91
N ARG A 169 42.05 10.22 -26.91
CA ARG A 169 42.30 11.55 -27.49
C ARG A 169 42.81 12.49 -26.38
N LYS A 170 44.09 12.36 -26.03
CA LYS A 170 44.87 13.38 -25.34
C LYS A 170 46.16 13.59 -26.10
#